data_AF-A0A7I7WLF2-F1
#
_entry.id   AF-A0A7I7WLF2-F1
#
_cell.length_a   1.000
_cell.length_b   1.000
_cell.length_c   1.000
_cell.angle_alpha   90.00
_cell.angle_beta   90.00
_cell.angle_gamma   90.00
#
_symmetry.space_group_name_H-M   'P 1'
#
loop_
_entity.id
_entity.type
_entity.pdbx_description
1 polymer ?
#
loop_
_entity_poly.entity_id
_entity_poly.type
_entity_poly.pdbx_seq_one_letter_code
_entity_poly.pdbx_strand_id
1 'polypeptide(L)'
;MAWPAGTTVYELDQPEVIAFKSDTLAQLGAEPTADRRQIAIDLREEWPKALLDNGFDPTQPTAWIAEGLLIYLPPEAQDLLFDRIDELSAPGSRVATEHIPDISAFSDERSQEIADRLKKYGHNIEMSELIYRDERNDVIDYLAARGWDVTAQTMRDAYAANGFVFP
;
A
#
# COMPACT_ATOMS: atom_id res chain seq x y z
N MET A 1 8.91 -5.13 18.51
CA MET A 1 7.90 -6.01 19.14
C MET A 1 7.82 -7.28 18.31
N ALA A 2 7.57 -8.44 18.93
CA ALA A 2 7.39 -9.69 18.21
C ALA A 2 5.91 -9.90 17.86
N TRP A 3 5.62 -10.49 16.70
CA TRP A 3 4.27 -10.88 16.34
C TRP A 3 3.75 -11.98 17.29
N PRO A 4 2.45 -12.01 17.61
CA PRO A 4 1.85 -13.14 18.30
C PRO A 4 2.11 -14.46 17.56
N ALA A 5 2.32 -15.54 18.30
CA ALA A 5 2.50 -16.87 17.70
C ALA A 5 1.27 -17.25 16.85
N GLY A 6 1.51 -17.82 15.68
CA GLY A 6 0.46 -18.16 14.71
C GLY A 6 0.05 -17.00 13.79
N THR A 7 0.69 -15.84 13.89
CA THR A 7 0.47 -14.75 12.92
C THR A 7 1.10 -15.13 11.58
N THR A 8 0.28 -15.08 10.51
CA THR A 8 0.74 -15.18 9.13
C THR A 8 0.75 -13.80 8.49
N VAL A 9 1.85 -13.44 7.84
CA VAL A 9 1.99 -12.18 7.10
C VAL A 9 2.14 -12.51 5.62
N TYR A 10 1.16 -12.11 4.82
CA TYR A 10 1.22 -12.22 3.38
C TYR A 10 1.84 -10.95 2.81
N GLU A 11 2.82 -11.10 1.93
CA GLU A 11 3.42 -9.99 1.18
C GLU A 11 3.23 -10.25 -0.31
N LEU A 12 2.51 -9.33 -0.96
CA LEU A 12 2.23 -9.37 -2.39
C LEU A 12 2.96 -8.20 -3.04
N ASP A 13 3.84 -8.50 -3.99
CA ASP A 13 4.58 -7.49 -4.74
C ASP A 13 5.16 -8.12 -6.01
N GLN A 14 5.70 -7.29 -6.90
CA GLN A 14 6.37 -7.73 -8.11
C GLN A 14 7.47 -8.76 -7.80
N PRO A 15 7.66 -9.79 -8.64
CA PRO A 15 8.61 -10.87 -8.38
C PRO A 15 10.03 -10.40 -8.06
N GLU A 16 10.52 -9.37 -8.75
CA GLU A 16 11.86 -8.82 -8.56
C GLU A 16 12.01 -8.12 -7.19
N VAL A 17 10.97 -7.42 -6.73
CA VAL A 17 10.96 -6.74 -5.41
C VAL A 17 10.95 -7.76 -4.28
N ILE A 18 10.12 -8.81 -4.41
CA ILE A 18 10.07 -9.93 -3.46
C ILE A 18 11.43 -10.62 -3.40
N ALA A 19 12.04 -10.98 -4.53
CA ALA A 19 13.33 -11.66 -4.58
C ALA A 19 14.43 -10.81 -3.92
N PHE A 20 14.55 -9.55 -4.35
CA PHE A 20 15.57 -8.63 -3.81
C PHE A 20 15.51 -8.50 -2.29
N LYS A 21 14.31 -8.29 -1.73
CA LYS A 21 14.13 -8.14 -0.28
C LYS A 21 14.50 -9.43 0.46
N SER A 22 14.10 -10.59 -0.08
CA SER A 22 14.39 -11.90 0.51
C SER A 22 15.89 -12.15 0.59
N ASP A 23 16.56 -11.99 -0.56
CA ASP A 23 17.98 -12.27 -0.69
C ASP A 23 18.81 -11.34 0.19
N THR A 24 18.45 -10.05 0.21
CA THR A 24 19.13 -9.05 1.04
C THR A 24 18.99 -9.36 2.52
N LEU A 25 17.78 -9.65 3.00
CA LEU A 25 17.55 -9.97 4.42
C LEU A 25 18.24 -11.28 4.82
N ALA A 26 18.21 -12.30 3.97
CA ALA A 26 18.90 -13.57 4.21
C ALA A 26 20.42 -13.39 4.28
N GLN A 27 21.01 -12.58 3.38
CA GLN A 27 22.44 -12.26 3.42
C GLN A 27 22.86 -11.50 4.68
N LEU A 28 21.95 -10.70 5.25
CA LEU A 28 22.15 -10.01 6.52
C LEU A 28 21.87 -10.91 7.75
N GLY A 29 21.40 -12.15 7.54
CA GLY A 29 21.01 -13.07 8.62
C GLY A 29 19.75 -12.64 9.37
N ALA A 30 18.90 -11.83 8.75
CA ALA A 30 17.66 -11.34 9.32
C ALA A 30 16.50 -12.30 9.02
N GLU A 31 16.08 -13.06 10.03
CA GLU A 31 14.97 -14.00 9.92
C GLU A 31 13.60 -13.33 10.20
N PRO A 32 12.51 -13.76 9.52
CA PRO A 32 11.16 -13.29 9.83
C PRO A 32 10.75 -13.56 11.28
N THR A 33 9.94 -12.66 11.86
CA THR A 33 9.39 -12.80 13.23
C THR A 33 7.94 -13.32 13.25
N ALA A 34 7.41 -13.72 12.10
CA ALA A 34 6.08 -14.29 11.86
C ALA A 34 6.16 -15.34 10.73
N ASP A 35 5.09 -16.12 10.50
CA ASP A 35 4.97 -16.97 9.31
C ASP A 35 4.78 -16.07 8.08
N ARG A 36 5.88 -15.74 7.42
CA ARG A 36 5.90 -14.80 6.29
C ARG A 36 5.73 -15.56 4.98
N ARG A 37 4.65 -15.28 4.25
CA ARG A 37 4.31 -15.89 2.96
C ARG A 37 4.40 -14.86 1.85
N GLN A 38 5.31 -15.09 0.93
CA GLN A 38 5.60 -14.17 -0.15
C GLN A 38 4.93 -14.63 -1.42
N ILE A 39 4.24 -13.72 -2.09
CA ILE A 39 3.51 -13.97 -3.31
C ILE A 39 4.01 -12.98 -4.34
N ALA A 40 4.85 -13.48 -5.24
CA ALA A 40 5.44 -12.72 -6.33
C ALA A 40 4.39 -12.51 -7.44
N ILE A 41 3.66 -11.39 -7.40
CA ILE A 41 2.60 -11.06 -8.34
C ILE A 41 2.41 -9.54 -8.48
N ASP A 42 2.08 -9.08 -9.69
CA ASP A 42 1.63 -7.71 -9.92
C ASP A 42 0.18 -7.54 -9.42
N LEU A 43 -0.09 -6.51 -8.63
CA LEU A 43 -1.42 -6.26 -8.06
C LEU A 43 -2.50 -5.90 -9.10
N ARG A 44 -2.11 -5.67 -10.36
CA ARG A 44 -3.02 -5.52 -11.50
C ARG A 44 -3.47 -6.85 -12.10
N GLU A 45 -2.81 -7.96 -11.75
CA GLU A 45 -3.17 -9.31 -12.19
C GLU A 45 -4.16 -9.99 -11.22
N GLU A 46 -4.42 -11.28 -11.39
CA GLU A 46 -5.35 -12.10 -10.58
C GLU A 46 -4.75 -12.51 -9.21
N TRP A 47 -4.28 -11.52 -8.44
CA TRP A 47 -3.68 -11.74 -7.13
C TRP A 47 -4.60 -12.37 -6.06
N PRO A 48 -5.95 -12.19 -6.06
CA PRO A 48 -6.82 -12.87 -5.11
C PRO A 48 -6.69 -14.39 -5.18
N LYS A 49 -6.61 -14.92 -6.41
CA LYS A 49 -6.41 -16.34 -6.64
C LYS A 49 -5.07 -16.80 -6.09
N ALA A 50 -3.99 -16.08 -6.39
CA ALA A 50 -2.67 -16.41 -5.88
C ALA A 50 -2.63 -16.39 -4.34
N LEU A 51 -3.32 -15.43 -3.71
CA LEU A 51 -3.44 -15.32 -2.26
C LEU A 51 -4.15 -16.52 -1.64
N LEU A 52 -5.30 -16.92 -2.19
CA LEU A 52 -6.05 -18.10 -1.77
C LEU A 52 -5.26 -19.40 -1.97
N ASP A 53 -4.59 -19.55 -3.12
CA ASP A 53 -3.76 -20.72 -3.43
C ASP A 53 -2.56 -20.84 -2.48
N ASN A 54 -2.12 -19.74 -1.84
CA ASN A 54 -1.08 -19.70 -0.82
C ASN A 54 -1.63 -19.82 0.62
N GLY A 55 -2.89 -20.26 0.75
CA GLY A 55 -3.52 -20.65 2.01
C GLY A 55 -4.02 -19.48 2.84
N PHE A 56 -4.32 -18.34 2.21
CA PHE A 56 -5.13 -17.29 2.85
C PHE A 56 -6.56 -17.79 3.08
N ASP A 57 -7.12 -17.46 4.24
CA ASP A 57 -8.47 -17.85 4.63
C ASP A 57 -9.38 -16.61 4.71
N PRO A 58 -10.25 -16.37 3.71
CA PRO A 58 -11.12 -15.19 3.67
C PRO A 58 -12.23 -15.23 4.72
N THR A 59 -12.36 -16.32 5.47
CA THR A 59 -13.33 -16.42 6.58
C THR A 59 -12.79 -15.87 7.89
N GLN A 60 -11.49 -15.53 7.95
CA GLN A 60 -10.84 -14.95 9.12
C GLN A 60 -10.66 -13.43 8.97
N PRO A 61 -10.84 -12.64 10.05
CA PRO A 61 -10.58 -11.21 10.01
C PRO A 61 -9.15 -10.90 9.59
N THR A 62 -8.99 -10.02 8.61
CA THR A 62 -7.69 -9.67 8.03
C THR A 62 -7.36 -8.19 8.25
N ALA A 63 -6.09 -7.89 8.55
CA ALA A 63 -5.57 -6.54 8.55
C ALA A 63 -4.79 -6.29 7.25
N TRP A 64 -5.37 -5.52 6.34
CA TRP A 64 -4.78 -5.15 5.05
C TRP A 64 -4.01 -3.83 5.18
N ILE A 65 -2.89 -3.74 4.47
CA ILE A 65 -2.15 -2.50 4.27
C ILE A 65 -1.83 -2.32 2.79
N ALA A 66 -2.18 -1.16 2.25
CA ALA A 66 -1.85 -0.71 0.90
C ALA A 66 -1.15 0.66 1.02
N GLU A 67 0.16 0.64 1.29
CA GLU A 67 0.97 1.82 1.56
C GLU A 67 1.85 2.17 0.35
N GLY A 68 1.91 3.45 -0.02
CA GLY A 68 2.73 3.98 -1.11
C GLY A 68 2.38 3.38 -2.46
N LEU A 69 1.10 3.12 -2.72
CA LEU A 69 0.62 2.34 -3.86
C LEU A 69 -0.36 3.11 -4.75
N LEU A 70 -1.35 3.80 -4.17
CA LEU A 70 -2.58 4.13 -4.92
C LEU A 70 -2.35 5.08 -6.09
N ILE A 71 -1.42 6.02 -5.96
CA ILE A 71 -1.07 6.98 -7.03
C ILE A 71 -0.38 6.33 -8.23
N TYR A 72 0.21 5.15 -8.04
CA TYR A 72 0.89 4.39 -9.07
C TYR A 72 -0.04 3.40 -9.77
N LEU A 73 -1.33 3.38 -9.39
CA LEU A 73 -2.36 2.59 -10.04
C LEU A 73 -3.23 3.48 -10.93
N PRO A 74 -3.62 2.97 -12.12
CA PRO A 74 -4.77 3.51 -12.85
C PRO A 74 -6.01 3.59 -11.94
N PRO A 75 -6.92 4.56 -12.12
CA PRO A 75 -8.12 4.69 -11.29
C PRO A 75 -8.93 3.40 -11.16
N GLU A 76 -9.15 2.69 -12.26
CA GLU A 76 -9.89 1.42 -12.28
C GLU A 76 -9.18 0.31 -11.51
N ALA A 77 -7.85 0.35 -11.42
CA ALA A 77 -7.07 -0.62 -10.66
C ALA A 77 -7.10 -0.32 -9.14
N GLN A 78 -7.23 0.94 -8.74
CA GLN A 78 -7.49 1.31 -7.34
C GLN A 78 -8.85 0.77 -6.88
N ASP A 79 -9.88 1.00 -7.69
CA ASP A 79 -11.23 0.51 -7.43
C ASP A 79 -11.27 -1.03 -7.33
N LEU A 80 -10.68 -1.70 -8.32
CA LEU A 80 -10.59 -3.17 -8.35
C LEU A 80 -9.77 -3.73 -7.17
N LEU A 81 -8.74 -3.02 -6.71
CA LEU A 81 -7.99 -3.39 -5.51
C LEU A 81 -8.91 -3.42 -4.28
N PHE A 82 -9.71 -2.37 -4.08
CA PHE A 82 -10.62 -2.29 -2.95
C PHE A 82 -11.81 -3.25 -3.06
N ASP A 83 -12.34 -3.48 -4.26
CA ASP A 83 -13.36 -4.53 -4.49
C ASP A 83 -12.84 -5.90 -4.08
N ARG A 84 -11.61 -6.25 -4.48
CA ARG A 84 -10.99 -7.54 -4.13
C ARG A 84 -10.67 -7.64 -2.64
N ILE A 85 -10.24 -6.54 -1.99
CA ILE A 85 -10.05 -6.50 -0.54
C ILE A 85 -11.39 -6.71 0.18
N ASP A 86 -12.47 -6.09 -0.27
CA ASP A 86 -13.81 -6.24 0.28
C ASP A 86 -14.29 -7.69 0.18
N GLU A 87 -14.20 -8.29 -1.03
CA GLU A 87 -14.58 -9.68 -1.29
C GLU A 87 -13.81 -10.71 -0.42
N LEU A 88 -12.56 -10.40 -0.09
CA LEU A 88 -11.68 -11.28 0.71
C LEU A 88 -11.74 -10.99 2.21
N SER A 89 -12.57 -10.05 2.66
CA SER A 89 -12.61 -9.59 4.05
C SER A 89 -13.78 -10.19 4.84
N ALA A 90 -13.48 -10.99 5.86
CA ALA A 90 -14.47 -11.38 6.85
C ALA A 90 -14.90 -10.18 7.74
N PRO A 91 -16.09 -10.22 8.38
CA PRO A 91 -16.48 -9.23 9.37
C PRO A 91 -15.41 -9.04 10.46
N GLY A 92 -15.06 -7.79 10.75
CA GLY A 92 -13.98 -7.43 11.69
C GLY A 92 -12.62 -7.20 11.04
N SER A 93 -12.50 -7.40 9.72
CA SER A 93 -11.31 -7.00 8.94
C SER A 93 -11.09 -5.49 8.97
N ARG A 94 -9.86 -5.07 8.67
CA ARG A 94 -9.42 -3.67 8.67
C ARG A 94 -8.54 -3.42 7.45
N VAL A 95 -8.60 -2.21 6.91
CA VAL A 95 -7.70 -1.75 5.84
C VAL A 95 -7.06 -0.42 6.25
N ALA A 96 -5.76 -0.30 6.00
CA ALA A 96 -5.01 0.95 6.14
C ALA A 96 -4.35 1.30 4.80
N THR A 97 -4.47 2.54 4.37
CA THR A 97 -3.93 3.02 3.09
C THR A 97 -3.74 4.54 3.14
N GLU A 98 -2.93 5.11 2.25
CA GLU A 98 -2.92 6.55 2.05
C GLU A 98 -4.19 7.04 1.35
N HIS A 99 -4.62 8.24 1.73
CA HIS A 99 -5.66 8.98 1.03
C HIS A 99 -5.05 10.26 0.48
N ILE A 100 -5.16 10.44 -0.83
CA ILE A 100 -4.68 11.65 -1.51
C ILE A 100 -5.89 12.34 -2.14
N PRO A 101 -6.50 13.29 -1.41
CA PRO A 101 -7.73 13.95 -1.86
C PRO A 101 -7.52 14.86 -3.07
N ASP A 102 -6.27 15.29 -3.32
CA ASP A 102 -5.93 16.15 -4.43
C ASP A 102 -4.63 15.68 -5.10
N ILE A 103 -4.77 14.96 -6.20
CA ILE A 103 -3.64 14.50 -7.03
C ILE A 103 -2.93 15.66 -7.74
N SER A 104 -3.54 16.85 -7.84
CA SER A 104 -2.85 18.05 -8.30
C SER A 104 -1.73 18.50 -7.36
N ALA A 105 -1.66 17.94 -6.13
CA ALA A 105 -0.47 18.02 -5.28
C ALA A 105 0.79 17.47 -5.96
N PHE A 106 0.64 16.64 -7.00
CA PHE A 106 1.71 16.15 -7.88
C PHE A 106 1.67 16.82 -9.27
N SER A 107 1.24 18.08 -9.33
CA SER A 107 1.36 18.92 -10.54
C SER A 107 2.80 18.95 -11.06
N ASP A 108 2.96 19.27 -12.34
CA ASP A 108 4.27 19.31 -12.98
C ASP A 108 5.23 20.27 -12.26
N GLU A 109 4.74 21.41 -11.77
CA GLU A 109 5.56 22.40 -11.05
C GLU A 109 6.09 21.87 -9.71
N ARG A 110 5.24 21.25 -8.90
CA ARG A 110 5.64 20.68 -7.60
C ARG A 110 6.45 19.39 -7.74
N SER A 111 6.14 18.59 -8.77
CA SER A 111 6.95 17.41 -9.13
C SER A 111 8.34 17.81 -9.60
N GLN A 112 8.46 18.91 -10.36
CA GLN A 112 9.74 19.47 -10.79
C GLN A 112 10.57 19.94 -9.59
N GLU A 113 9.95 20.61 -8.60
CA GLU A 113 10.65 21.01 -7.37
C GLU A 113 11.22 19.80 -6.61
N ILE A 114 10.46 18.70 -6.53
CA ILE A 114 10.91 17.44 -5.92
C ILE A 114 12.03 16.81 -6.74
N ALA A 115 11.88 16.73 -8.06
CA ALA A 115 12.88 16.18 -8.97
C ALA A 115 14.20 16.97 -8.90
N ASP A 116 14.13 18.31 -8.88
CA ASP A 116 15.30 19.18 -8.76
C ASP A 116 16.01 19.02 -7.41
N ARG A 117 15.26 18.78 -6.33
CA ARG A 117 15.84 18.43 -5.02
C ARG A 117 16.53 17.07 -5.07
N LEU A 118 15.92 16.06 -5.69
CA LEU A 118 16.49 14.72 -5.82
C LEU A 118 17.74 14.69 -6.72
N LYS A 119 17.73 15.48 -7.80
CA LYS A 119 18.90 15.68 -8.70
C LYS A 119 20.11 16.24 -7.94
N LYS A 120 19.91 17.13 -6.96
CA LYS A 120 21.00 17.63 -6.09
C LYS A 120 21.66 16.52 -5.28
N TYR A 121 20.98 15.40 -5.04
CA TYR A 121 21.52 14.22 -4.36
C TYR A 121 21.90 13.09 -5.32
N GLY A 122 21.95 13.36 -6.63
CA GLY A 122 22.35 12.38 -7.66
C GLY A 122 21.26 11.41 -8.10
N HIS A 123 20.00 11.64 -7.69
CA HIS A 123 18.87 10.82 -8.11
C HIS A 123 18.14 11.47 -9.27
N ASN A 124 18.02 10.76 -10.40
CA ASN A 124 17.28 11.22 -11.57
C ASN A 124 15.92 10.47 -11.64
N ILE A 125 15.02 10.82 -10.73
CA ILE A 125 13.67 10.24 -10.64
C ILE A 125 12.66 11.31 -11.06
N GLU A 126 11.93 11.06 -12.13
CA GLU A 126 10.84 11.92 -12.59
C GLU A 126 9.51 11.37 -12.05
N MET A 127 9.16 11.80 -10.83
CA MET A 127 7.98 11.29 -10.10
C MET A 127 6.67 11.50 -10.88
N SER A 128 6.59 12.56 -11.69
CA SER A 128 5.44 12.84 -12.56
C SER A 128 5.17 11.75 -13.59
N GLU A 129 6.17 10.98 -14.00
CA GLU A 129 6.00 9.89 -14.98
C GLU A 129 5.44 8.61 -14.34
N LEU A 130 5.43 8.53 -13.01
CA LEU A 130 4.96 7.36 -12.26
C LEU A 130 3.50 7.49 -11.81
N ILE A 131 2.96 8.71 -11.78
CA ILE A 131 1.68 9.01 -11.15
C ILE A 131 0.56 9.06 -12.19
N TYR A 132 -0.50 8.30 -11.94
CA TYR A 132 -1.75 8.38 -12.71
C TYR A 132 -2.58 9.57 -12.24
N ARG A 133 -2.81 10.54 -13.12
CA ARG A 133 -3.45 11.82 -12.80
C ARG A 133 -4.94 11.89 -13.12
N ASP A 134 -5.47 10.82 -13.67
CA ASP A 134 -6.87 10.69 -14.05
C ASP A 134 -7.79 10.81 -12.83
N GLU A 135 -9.02 11.27 -13.08
CA GLU A 135 -10.07 11.34 -12.07
C GLU A 135 -10.32 9.94 -11.49
N ARG A 136 -10.44 9.87 -10.17
CA ARG A 136 -10.59 8.63 -9.43
C ARG A 136 -11.53 8.80 -8.26
N ASN A 137 -12.09 7.69 -7.79
CA ASN A 137 -12.95 7.71 -6.63
C ASN A 137 -12.16 8.11 -5.37
N ASP A 138 -12.83 8.89 -4.52
CA ASP A 138 -12.34 9.17 -3.18
C ASP A 138 -12.36 7.86 -2.36
N VAL A 139 -11.21 7.49 -1.79
CA VAL A 139 -11.05 6.21 -1.06
C VAL A 139 -11.99 6.12 0.14
N ILE A 140 -12.23 7.24 0.84
CA ILE A 140 -13.09 7.27 2.01
C ILE A 140 -14.53 7.00 1.59
N ASP A 141 -15.02 7.74 0.60
CA ASP A 141 -16.39 7.57 0.09
C ASP A 141 -16.59 6.17 -0.53
N TYR A 142 -15.57 5.66 -1.24
CA TYR A 142 -15.62 4.37 -1.92
C TYR A 142 -15.71 3.18 -0.94
N LEU A 143 -14.94 3.20 0.14
CA LEU A 143 -14.99 2.20 1.20
C LEU A 143 -16.26 2.33 2.05
N ALA A 144 -16.66 3.57 2.39
CA ALA A 144 -17.89 3.81 3.13
C ALA A 144 -19.14 3.30 2.38
N ALA A 145 -19.20 3.48 1.06
CA ALA A 145 -20.27 2.95 0.22
C ALA A 145 -20.38 1.42 0.25
N ARG A 146 -19.30 0.71 0.61
CA ARG A 146 -19.23 -0.75 0.78
C ARG A 146 -19.49 -1.22 2.22
N GLY A 147 -19.81 -0.28 3.12
CA GLY A 147 -20.16 -0.60 4.51
C GLY A 147 -18.97 -0.64 5.47
N TRP A 148 -17.79 -0.16 5.05
CA TRP A 148 -16.67 0.06 5.95
C TRP A 148 -16.91 1.28 6.83
N ASP A 149 -16.51 1.20 8.10
CA ASP A 149 -16.40 2.34 8.99
C ASP A 149 -15.03 3.00 8.78
N VAL A 150 -15.01 4.19 8.17
CA VAL A 150 -13.78 4.82 7.68
C VAL A 150 -13.46 6.06 8.52
N THR A 151 -12.21 6.12 8.99
CA THR A 151 -11.63 7.31 9.62
C THR A 151 -10.39 7.73 8.86
N ALA A 152 -10.19 9.03 8.68
CA ALA A 152 -8.97 9.58 8.09
C ALA A 152 -8.22 10.44 9.11
N GLN A 153 -6.89 10.39 9.06
CA GLN A 153 -6.02 11.25 9.84
C GLN A 153 -5.10 12.00 8.89
N THR A 154 -5.06 13.33 8.97
CA THR A 154 -4.14 14.10 8.14
C THR A 154 -2.70 13.90 8.60
N MET A 155 -1.74 14.05 7.70
CA MET A 155 -0.32 14.00 8.06
C MET A 155 0.03 15.02 9.14
N ARG A 156 -0.61 16.20 9.16
CA ARG A 156 -0.41 17.22 10.21
C ARG A 156 -0.91 16.73 11.57
N ASP A 157 -2.08 16.11 11.62
CA ASP A 157 -2.63 15.58 12.87
C ASP A 157 -1.82 14.39 13.37
N ALA A 158 -1.32 13.54 12.46
CA ALA A 158 -0.42 12.44 12.81
C ALA A 158 0.89 12.95 13.42
N TYR A 159 1.48 14.02 12.88
CA TYR A 159 2.66 14.68 13.47
C TYR A 159 2.35 15.21 14.88
N ALA A 160 1.26 15.99 15.02
CA ALA A 160 0.88 16.58 16.29
C ALA A 160 0.58 15.51 17.37
N ALA A 161 -0.15 14.44 17.01
CA ALA A 161 -0.49 13.35 17.91
C ALA A 161 0.73 12.58 18.45
N ASN A 162 1.84 12.59 17.69
CA ASN A 162 3.09 11.92 18.06
C ASN A 162 4.17 12.90 18.56
N GLY A 163 3.83 14.19 18.76
CA GLY A 163 4.76 15.19 19.28
C GLY A 163 5.84 15.65 18.29
N PHE A 164 5.63 15.44 16.98
CA PHE A 164 6.52 15.89 15.92
C PHE A 164 6.14 17.28 15.39
N VAL A 165 7.13 18.05 14.94
CA VAL A 165 6.91 19.33 14.24
C VAL A 165 6.67 19.05 12.77
N PHE A 166 5.55 19.52 12.23
CA PHE A 166 5.22 19.37 10.81
C PHE A 166 6.20 20.22 9.96
N PRO A 167 6.87 19.63 8.94
CA PRO A 167 7.87 20.29 8.13
C PRO A 167 7.31 21.34 7.15
#